data_AF-A0A2V9GFQ1-F1
#
_entry.id   AF-A0A2V9GFQ1-F1
#
_cell.length_a   1.000
_cell.length_b   1.000
_cell.length_c   1.000
_cell.angle_alpha   90.00
_cell.angle_beta   90.00
_cell.angle_gamma   90.00
#
_symmetry.space_group_name_H-M   'P 1'
#
loop_
_entity.id
_entity.type
_entity.pdbx_description
1 polymer ?
#
loop_
_entity_poly.entity_id
_entity_poly.type
_entity_poly.pdbx_seq_one_letter_code
_entity_poly.pdbx_strand_id
1 'polypeptide(L)'
;NPHIQRPALYPPSDGYQPPEDPLIGVALQMKVTEQLKRLFPNLILVGTAYSYLQDFLPHVAQAAVREGWVDLVGLGRMSLTYPELLWDATEGNKIQHKRICRTFSDCTTAPRKGLPSGCYPLDSYYKSSALAEQLKIAKAK
;
A
#
# COMPACT_ATOMS: atom_id res chain seq x y z
N ASN A 1 1.73 7.38 13.77
CA ASN A 1 0.36 7.60 13.26
C ASN A 1 0.15 6.69 12.04
N PRO A 2 -0.86 5.78 12.03
CA PRO A 2 -1.10 4.83 10.95
C PRO A 2 -1.38 5.49 9.58
N HIS A 3 -1.89 6.72 9.53
CA HIS A 3 -2.13 7.44 8.27
C HIS A 3 -0.84 7.91 7.58
N ILE A 4 0.26 8.05 8.32
CA ILE A 4 1.54 8.49 7.77
C ILE A 4 2.18 7.35 6.98
N GLN A 5 2.45 6.22 7.64
CA GLN A 5 3.15 5.10 6.98
C GLN A 5 2.22 4.20 6.15
N ARG A 6 0.91 4.28 6.38
CA ARG A 6 -0.09 3.43 5.71
C ARG A 6 -1.34 4.22 5.31
N PRO A 7 -1.22 5.25 4.45
CA PRO A 7 -2.35 6.03 3.99
C PRO A 7 -3.42 5.15 3.36
N ALA A 8 -4.68 5.44 3.70
CA ALA A 8 -5.85 4.72 3.22
C ALA A 8 -7.04 5.67 3.26
N LEU A 9 -7.84 5.65 2.20
CA LEU A 9 -9.13 6.34 2.18
C LEU A 9 -10.19 5.53 2.94
N TYR A 10 -10.08 4.21 2.90
CA TYR A 10 -10.96 3.29 3.63
C TYR A 10 -10.21 2.76 4.85
N PRO A 11 -10.47 3.27 6.07
CA PRO A 11 -9.79 2.79 7.26
C PRO A 11 -10.18 1.33 7.60
N PRO A 12 -9.36 0.63 8.41
CA PRO A 12 -9.74 -0.67 8.96
C PRO A 12 -10.96 -0.55 9.88
N SER A 13 -11.58 -1.67 10.28
CA SER A 13 -12.84 -1.71 11.04
C SER A 13 -12.87 -0.89 12.35
N ASP A 14 -11.73 -0.70 12.96
CA ASP A 14 -11.46 0.01 14.23
C ASP A 14 -10.65 1.29 14.01
N GLY A 15 -10.52 1.75 12.75
CA GLY A 15 -9.85 2.98 12.39
C GLY A 15 -10.79 4.18 12.33
N TYR A 16 -10.22 5.37 12.23
CA TYR A 16 -10.94 6.62 11.98
C TYR A 16 -10.67 7.11 10.55
N GLN A 17 -11.55 7.99 10.05
CA GLN A 17 -11.34 8.63 8.75
C GLN A 17 -10.06 9.47 8.78
N PRO A 18 -9.29 9.50 7.69
CA PRO A 18 -8.07 10.29 7.67
C PRO A 18 -8.42 11.78 7.90
N PRO A 19 -7.60 12.51 8.67
CA PRO A 19 -7.87 13.92 9.00
C PRO A 19 -7.72 14.84 7.78
N GLU A 20 -7.09 14.36 6.71
CA GLU A 20 -6.82 15.05 5.45
C GLU A 20 -6.81 14.04 4.30
N ASP A 21 -6.72 14.49 3.05
CA ASP A 21 -6.54 13.58 1.92
C ASP A 21 -5.24 12.77 2.11
N PRO A 22 -5.30 11.43 2.12
CA PRO A 22 -4.11 10.62 2.32
C PRO A 22 -2.99 10.86 1.28
N LEU A 23 -3.29 11.47 0.11
CA LEU A 23 -2.27 11.88 -0.85
C LEU A 23 -1.31 12.92 -0.27
N ILE A 24 -1.82 13.82 0.60
CA ILE A 24 -1.00 14.80 1.33
C ILE A 24 -0.01 14.08 2.23
N GLY A 25 -0.48 13.05 2.94
CA GLY A 25 0.35 12.19 3.79
C GLY A 25 1.46 11.48 3.00
N VAL A 26 1.17 10.98 1.80
CA VAL A 26 2.17 10.39 0.90
C VAL A 26 3.22 11.44 0.51
N ALA A 27 2.79 12.62 0.05
CA ALA A 27 3.70 13.68 -0.40
C ALA A 27 4.61 14.16 0.74
N LEU A 28 4.04 14.36 1.93
CA LEU A 28 4.79 14.75 3.12
C LEU A 28 5.81 13.68 3.51
N GLN A 29 5.39 12.41 3.51
CA GLN A 29 6.30 11.32 3.85
C GLN A 29 7.47 11.25 2.86
N MET A 30 7.21 11.34 1.56
CA MET A 30 8.26 11.34 0.54
C MET A 30 9.24 12.51 0.74
N LYS A 31 8.71 13.72 0.98
CA LYS A 31 9.54 14.91 1.23
C LYS A 31 10.43 14.77 2.47
N VAL A 32 9.89 14.25 3.56
CA VAL A 32 10.66 14.02 4.79
C VAL A 32 11.72 12.94 4.57
N THR A 33 11.39 11.86 3.88
CA THR A 33 12.36 10.80 3.56
C THR A 33 13.49 11.31 2.68
N GLU A 34 13.19 12.13 1.66
CA GLU A 34 14.21 12.79 0.82
C GLU A 34 15.14 13.68 1.67
N GLN A 35 14.59 14.50 2.57
CA GLN A 35 15.38 15.34 3.46
C GLN A 35 16.29 14.51 4.36
N LEU A 36 15.79 13.41 4.92
CA LEU A 36 16.58 12.47 5.71
C LEU A 36 17.68 11.82 4.87
N LYS A 37 17.41 11.44 3.62
CA LYS A 37 18.42 10.85 2.73
C LYS A 37 19.55 11.83 2.42
N ARG A 38 19.23 13.12 2.25
CA ARG A 38 20.23 14.18 2.06
C ARG A 38 21.11 14.39 3.29
N LEU A 39 20.54 14.32 4.49
CA LEU A 39 21.27 14.50 5.74
C LEU A 39 22.12 13.27 6.10
N PHE A 40 21.67 12.08 5.72
CA PHE A 40 22.31 10.81 6.06
C PHE A 40 22.53 9.94 4.80
N PRO A 41 23.40 10.37 3.87
CA PRO A 41 23.52 9.73 2.54
C PRO A 41 23.96 8.26 2.61
N ASN A 42 24.70 7.88 3.65
CA ASN A 42 25.20 6.52 3.85
C ASN A 42 24.20 5.60 4.57
N LEU A 43 23.11 6.14 5.12
CA LEU A 43 22.07 5.33 5.74
C LEU A 43 21.12 4.81 4.65
N ILE A 44 20.85 3.50 4.66
CA ILE A 44 19.87 2.89 3.76
C ILE A 44 18.46 3.26 4.23
N LEU A 45 17.69 3.90 3.36
CA LEU A 45 16.32 4.32 3.60
C LEU A 45 15.35 3.61 2.65
N VAL A 46 14.29 3.06 3.24
CA VAL A 46 13.19 2.40 2.53
C VAL A 46 11.98 3.33 2.50
N GLY A 47 11.56 3.72 1.31
CA GLY A 47 10.32 4.46 1.09
C GLY A 47 9.10 3.58 1.33
N THR A 48 8.04 4.14 1.92
CA THR A 48 6.75 3.45 2.12
C THR A 48 5.58 4.35 1.70
N ALA A 49 4.33 3.93 1.94
CA ALA A 49 3.09 4.58 1.51
C ALA A 49 2.76 4.58 0.00
N TYR A 50 3.70 4.19 -0.86
CA TYR A 50 3.56 4.15 -2.33
C TYR A 50 2.33 3.38 -2.84
N SER A 51 1.81 2.39 -2.09
CA SER A 51 0.57 1.68 -2.47
C SER A 51 -0.64 2.58 -2.68
N TYR A 52 -0.70 3.76 -2.04
CA TYR A 52 -1.80 4.72 -2.24
C TYR A 52 -1.76 5.40 -3.62
N LEU A 53 -0.59 5.42 -4.27
CA LEU A 53 -0.39 6.00 -5.61
C LEU A 53 -0.97 5.11 -6.73
N GLN A 54 -1.40 3.88 -6.41
CA GLN A 54 -2.13 3.01 -7.34
C GLN A 54 -1.39 2.80 -8.67
N ASP A 55 -2.01 3.10 -9.82
CA ASP A 55 -1.38 2.93 -11.13
C ASP A 55 -0.11 3.79 -11.32
N PHE A 56 0.02 4.91 -10.60
CA PHE A 56 1.22 5.76 -10.65
C PHE A 56 2.37 5.23 -9.79
N LEU A 57 2.12 4.23 -8.94
CA LEU A 57 3.11 3.67 -8.02
C LEU A 57 4.44 3.34 -8.72
N PRO A 58 4.49 2.62 -9.85
CA PRO A 58 5.78 2.24 -10.44
C PRO A 58 6.56 3.45 -10.96
N HIS A 59 5.87 4.44 -11.54
CA HIS A 59 6.50 5.66 -12.04
C HIS A 59 7.12 6.49 -10.92
N VAL A 60 6.38 6.66 -9.81
CA VAL A 60 6.87 7.43 -8.67
C VAL A 60 7.98 6.67 -7.92
N ALA A 61 7.87 5.36 -7.79
CA ALA A 61 8.91 4.52 -7.20
C ALA A 61 10.21 4.61 -7.99
N GLN A 62 10.14 4.50 -9.32
CA GLN A 62 11.30 4.63 -10.20
C GLN A 62 11.96 6.01 -10.08
N ALA A 63 11.18 7.09 -10.07
CA ALA A 63 11.71 8.43 -9.88
C ALA A 63 12.38 8.58 -8.50
N ALA A 64 11.73 8.16 -7.42
CA ALA A 64 12.28 8.30 -6.07
C ALA A 64 13.62 7.57 -5.88
N VAL A 65 13.78 6.39 -6.49
CA VAL A 65 15.06 5.66 -6.47
C VAL A 65 16.10 6.35 -7.37
N ARG A 66 15.73 6.72 -8.61
CA ARG A 66 16.66 7.34 -9.57
C ARG A 66 17.20 8.68 -9.09
N GLU A 67 16.35 9.50 -8.48
CA GLU A 67 16.71 10.82 -7.96
C GLU A 67 17.39 10.74 -6.57
N GLY A 68 17.64 9.53 -6.05
CA GLY A 68 18.33 9.33 -4.78
C GLY A 68 17.55 9.80 -3.55
N TRP A 69 16.21 9.81 -3.61
CA TRP A 69 15.36 10.16 -2.47
C TRP A 69 15.23 8.99 -1.47
N VAL A 70 15.35 7.77 -1.97
CA VAL A 70 15.34 6.50 -1.22
C VAL A 70 16.28 5.51 -1.88
N ASP A 71 16.76 4.53 -1.13
CA ASP A 71 17.55 3.41 -1.69
C ASP A 71 16.64 2.28 -2.18
N LEU A 72 15.49 2.09 -1.52
CA LEU A 72 14.54 1.01 -1.79
C LEU A 72 13.10 1.51 -1.63
N VAL A 73 12.16 0.89 -2.35
CA VAL A 73 10.72 1.11 -2.15
C VAL A 73 10.10 -0.15 -1.56
N GLY A 74 9.55 -0.01 -0.35
CA GLY A 74 8.85 -1.07 0.37
C GLY A 74 7.38 -1.17 -0.04
N LEU A 75 6.97 -2.36 -0.48
CA LEU A 75 5.58 -2.66 -0.81
C LEU A 75 5.00 -3.72 0.12
N GLY A 76 3.90 -3.37 0.80
CA GLY A 76 3.13 -4.29 1.64
C GLY A 76 1.81 -4.69 0.97
N ARG A 77 0.77 -3.88 1.17
CA ARG A 77 -0.61 -4.19 0.74
C ARG A 77 -0.79 -4.37 -0.77
N MET A 78 0.06 -3.73 -1.59
CA MET A 78 0.04 -3.92 -3.04
C MET A 78 0.46 -5.35 -3.43
N SER A 79 1.48 -5.88 -2.77
CA SER A 79 2.02 -7.22 -3.02
C SER A 79 1.02 -8.33 -2.73
N LEU A 80 -0.02 -8.07 -1.92
CA LEU A 80 -1.08 -9.06 -1.63
C LEU A 80 -2.05 -9.29 -2.79
N THR A 81 -2.12 -8.38 -3.75
CA THR A 81 -3.06 -8.46 -4.90
C THR A 81 -2.32 -8.50 -6.23
N TYR A 82 -1.11 -7.92 -6.27
CA TYR A 82 -0.28 -7.88 -7.45
C TYR A 82 1.21 -8.07 -7.09
N PRO A 83 1.63 -9.29 -6.71
CA PRO A 83 3.02 -9.58 -6.36
C PRO A 83 4.03 -9.24 -7.48
N GLU A 84 3.62 -9.40 -8.74
CA GLU A 84 4.48 -9.18 -9.91
C GLU A 84 4.50 -7.72 -10.39
N LEU A 85 3.84 -6.78 -9.70
CA LEU A 85 3.65 -5.40 -10.19
C LEU A 85 4.97 -4.73 -10.60
N LEU A 86 6.01 -4.84 -9.76
CA LEU A 86 7.30 -4.22 -10.04
C LEU A 86 8.04 -4.94 -11.18
N TRP A 87 7.87 -6.25 -11.31
CA TRP A 87 8.44 -7.03 -12.42
C TRP A 87 7.83 -6.58 -13.74
N ASP A 88 6.49 -6.54 -13.81
CA ASP A 88 5.76 -6.06 -14.98
C ASP A 88 6.16 -4.63 -15.34
N ALA A 89 6.28 -3.74 -14.36
CA ALA A 89 6.71 -2.36 -14.60
C ALA A 89 8.13 -2.27 -15.18
N THR A 90 9.08 -3.05 -14.65
CA THR A 90 10.48 -3.03 -15.11
C THR A 90 10.69 -3.65 -16.48
N GLU A 91 9.87 -4.64 -16.85
CA GLU A 91 9.93 -5.28 -18.17
C GLU A 91 9.14 -4.49 -19.24
N GLY A 92 8.44 -3.42 -18.86
CA GLY A 92 7.58 -2.66 -19.77
C GLY A 92 6.26 -3.38 -20.10
N ASN A 93 5.88 -4.39 -19.31
CA ASN A 93 4.61 -5.06 -19.43
C ASN A 93 3.47 -4.11 -19.03
N LYS A 94 2.28 -4.34 -19.61
CA LYS A 94 1.09 -3.55 -19.27
C LYS A 94 0.66 -3.84 -17.83
N ILE A 95 0.58 -2.78 -17.02
CA ILE A 95 0.06 -2.88 -15.65
C ILE A 95 -1.41 -3.29 -15.65
N GLN A 96 -1.72 -4.34 -14.88
CA GLN A 96 -3.06 -4.89 -14.76
C GLN A 96 -3.89 -4.11 -13.73
N HIS A 97 -4.53 -3.03 -14.17
CA HIS A 97 -5.32 -2.12 -13.33
C HIS A 97 -6.29 -2.83 -12.35
N LYS A 98 -6.94 -3.92 -12.77
CA LYS A 98 -7.89 -4.67 -11.92
C LYS A 98 -7.25 -5.29 -10.66
N ARG A 99 -5.93 -5.48 -10.66
CA ARG A 99 -5.16 -6.03 -9.53
C ARG A 99 -4.60 -4.94 -8.61
N ILE A 100 -4.75 -3.66 -8.96
CA ILE A 100 -4.22 -2.54 -8.17
C ILE A 100 -4.96 -2.40 -6.84
N CYS A 101 -4.19 -2.35 -5.76
CA CYS A 101 -4.70 -2.15 -4.40
C CYS A 101 -5.32 -0.75 -4.27
N ARG A 102 -6.60 -0.69 -3.89
CA ARG A 102 -7.35 0.56 -3.68
C ARG A 102 -7.52 0.93 -2.20
N THR A 103 -6.65 0.37 -1.35
CA THR A 103 -6.58 0.69 0.10
C THR A 103 -7.85 0.39 0.91
N PHE A 104 -8.56 -0.69 0.59
CA PHE A 104 -9.77 -1.16 1.30
C PHE A 104 -9.57 -1.53 2.78
N SER A 105 -8.32 -1.66 3.21
CA SER A 105 -7.90 -2.06 4.57
C SER A 105 -8.32 -3.46 5.05
N ASP A 106 -8.87 -4.32 4.19
CA ASP A 106 -9.24 -5.70 4.55
C ASP A 106 -8.05 -6.57 4.97
N CYS A 107 -6.88 -6.32 4.38
CA CYS A 107 -5.61 -6.88 4.80
C CYS A 107 -5.24 -6.57 6.26
N THR A 108 -5.90 -5.60 6.90
CA THR A 108 -5.76 -5.29 8.33
C THR A 108 -7.01 -5.63 9.11
N THR A 109 -8.20 -5.40 8.56
CA THR A 109 -9.46 -5.72 9.23
C THR A 109 -9.57 -7.22 9.51
N ALA A 110 -9.17 -8.08 8.57
CA ALA A 110 -9.23 -9.53 8.74
C ALA A 110 -8.44 -10.03 9.97
N PRO A 111 -7.12 -9.75 10.11
CA PRO A 111 -6.38 -10.18 11.29
C PRO A 111 -6.91 -9.57 12.59
N ARG A 112 -7.45 -8.35 12.57
CA ARG A 112 -8.09 -7.74 13.74
C ARG A 112 -9.37 -8.45 14.18
N LYS A 113 -10.00 -9.20 13.29
CA LYS A 113 -11.18 -10.04 13.56
C LYS A 113 -10.84 -11.54 13.66
N GLY A 114 -9.55 -11.87 13.81
CA GLY A 114 -9.08 -13.26 13.96
C GLY A 114 -9.00 -14.07 12.66
N LEU A 115 -9.05 -13.41 11.50
CA LEU A 115 -8.97 -14.05 10.18
C LEU A 115 -7.58 -13.84 9.55
N PRO A 116 -7.13 -14.70 8.62
CA PRO A 116 -5.85 -14.51 7.93
C PRO A 116 -5.77 -13.18 7.18
N SER A 117 -4.57 -12.56 7.16
CA SER A 117 -4.32 -11.39 6.30
C SER A 117 -4.37 -11.78 4.82
N GLY A 118 -4.93 -10.93 3.97
CA GLY A 118 -5.06 -11.16 2.53
C GLY A 118 -5.78 -10.03 1.79
N CYS A 119 -5.93 -10.15 0.48
CA CYS A 119 -6.69 -9.19 -0.34
C CYS A 119 -8.07 -9.71 -0.73
N TYR A 120 -9.01 -9.67 0.22
CA TYR A 120 -10.39 -10.14 0.04
C TYR A 120 -11.16 -9.58 -1.17
N PRO A 121 -10.97 -8.32 -1.60
CA PRO A 121 -11.72 -7.79 -2.74
C PRO A 121 -11.16 -8.17 -4.12
N LEU A 122 -9.86 -8.48 -4.22
CA LEU A 122 -9.15 -8.57 -5.50
C LEU A 122 -8.45 -9.91 -5.75
N ASP A 123 -7.91 -10.53 -4.70
CA ASP A 123 -7.29 -11.84 -4.81
C ASP A 123 -8.37 -12.93 -4.94
N SER A 124 -8.28 -13.76 -5.98
CA SER A 124 -9.30 -14.76 -6.29
C SER A 124 -9.47 -15.84 -5.22
N TYR A 125 -8.38 -16.24 -4.56
CA TYR A 125 -8.39 -17.22 -3.48
C TYR A 125 -9.15 -16.65 -2.28
N TYR A 126 -8.87 -15.42 -1.87
CA TYR A 126 -9.60 -14.80 -0.76
C TYR A 126 -11.05 -14.46 -1.14
N LYS A 127 -11.27 -13.84 -2.30
CA LYS A 127 -12.57 -13.32 -2.73
C LYS A 127 -13.68 -14.35 -2.79
N SER A 128 -13.35 -15.59 -3.19
CA SER A 128 -14.31 -16.69 -3.32
C SER A 128 -14.37 -17.61 -2.10
N SER A 129 -13.56 -17.34 -1.07
CA SER A 129 -13.46 -18.20 0.11
C SER A 129 -14.56 -17.97 1.14
N ALA A 130 -14.80 -18.97 1.99
CA ALA A 130 -15.62 -18.82 3.21
C ALA A 130 -15.08 -17.73 4.15
N LEU A 131 -13.77 -17.44 4.11
CA LEU A 131 -13.16 -16.36 4.89
C LEU A 131 -13.71 -14.99 4.48
N ALA A 132 -14.04 -14.78 3.19
CA ALA A 132 -14.62 -13.52 2.74
C ALA A 132 -16.01 -13.29 3.32
N GLU A 133 -16.84 -14.33 3.39
CA GLU A 133 -18.15 -14.24 4.03
C GLU A 133 -18.03 -13.99 5.53
N GLN A 134 -17.11 -14.68 6.21
CA GLN A 134 -16.80 -14.41 7.62
C GLN A 134 -16.36 -12.96 7.86
N LEU A 135 -15.51 -12.42 6.98
CA LEU A 135 -15.05 -11.03 7.08
C LEU A 135 -16.20 -10.03 6.87
N LYS A 136 -17.09 -10.27 5.90
CA LYS A 136 -18.27 -9.43 5.67
C LYS A 136 -19.16 -9.38 6.92
N ILE A 137 -19.43 -10.53 7.53
CA ILE A 137 -20.22 -10.62 8.78
C ILE A 137 -19.50 -9.90 9.92
N ALA A 138 -18.18 -10.08 10.06
CA ALA A 138 -17.40 -9.48 11.13
C ALA A 138 -17.28 -7.95 11.04
N LYS A 139 -17.43 -7.37 9.84
CA LYS A 139 -17.46 -5.92 9.59
C LYS A 139 -18.80 -5.25 9.89
N ALA A 140 -19.89 -6.01 9.82
CA ALA A 140 -21.23 -5.52 10.11
C ALA A 140 -21.54 -5.40 11.61
N LYS A 141 -20.65 -5.94 12.46
CA LYS A 141 -20.67 -5.83 13.92
C LYS A 141 -19.66 -4.78 14.39
#